data_AF-A0AB72ZND1-F1
#
_entry.id   AF-A0AB72ZND1-F1
#
_cell.length_a   1.000
_cell.length_b   1.000
_cell.length_c   1.000
_cell.angle_alpha   90.00
_cell.angle_beta   90.00
_cell.angle_gamma   90.00
#
_symmetry.space_group_name_H-M   'P 1'
#
loop_
_entity.id
_entity.type
_entity.pdbx_description
1 polymer ?
#
loop_
_entity_poly.entity_id
_entity_poly.type
_entity_poly.pdbx_seq_one_letter_code
_entity_poly.pdbx_strand_id
1 'polypeptide(L)' 'MDQASIIRDLLSWLESHLDQPLALDNVAAKAGYSKWHLQRMFKDVTGNVNDG' A
#
# COMPACT_ATOMS: atom_id res chain seq x y z
N MET A 1 13.30 -7.08 10.65
CA MET A 1 12.74 -6.70 9.34
C MET A 1 11.87 -5.48 9.58
N ASP A 2 12.36 -4.32 9.16
CA ASP A 2 11.74 -3.02 9.41
C ASP A 2 10.52 -2.80 8.51
N GLN A 3 9.43 -2.25 9.05
CA GLN A 3 8.19 -1.93 8.30
C GLN A 3 8.46 -1.07 7.05
N ALA A 4 9.48 -0.22 7.11
CA ALA A 4 9.91 0.61 5.98
C ALA A 4 10.41 -0.21 4.78
N SER A 5 11.02 -1.38 5.01
CA SER A 5 11.48 -2.26 3.94
C SER A 5 10.30 -2.91 3.22
N ILE A 6 9.30 -3.36 3.97
CA ILE A 6 8.10 -4.00 3.43
C ILE A 6 7.35 -3.01 2.51
N ILE A 7 7.25 -1.74 2.92
CA ILE A 7 6.56 -0.72 2.12
C ILE A 7 7.33 -0.36 0.85
N ARG A 8 8.67 -0.32 0.89
CA ARG A 8 9.48 -0.09 -0.32
C ARG A 8 9.36 -1.22 -1.34
N ASP A 9 9.40 -2.46 -0.88
CA ASP A 9 9.17 -3.61 -1.76
C ASP A 9 7.75 -3.59 -2.35
N LEU A 10 6.76 -3.18 -1.55
CA LEU A 10 5.39 -3.02 -2.02
C LEU A 10 5.28 -1.93 -3.09
N LEU A 11 5.96 -0.80 -2.90
CA LEU A 11 5.99 0.33 -3.84
C LEU A 11 6.61 -0.05 -5.17
N SER A 12 7.79 -0.69 -5.18
CA SER A 12 8.41 -1.15 -6.44
C SER A 12 7.57 -2.21 -7.15
N TRP A 13 6.88 -3.08 -6.40
CA TRP A 13 5.94 -4.02 -7.00
C TRP A 13 4.73 -3.30 -7.63
N LEU A 14 4.25 -2.24 -6.98
CA LEU A 14 3.17 -1.39 -7.48
C LEU A 14 3.55 -0.66 -8.77
N GLU A 15 4.74 -0.04 -8.79
CA GLU A 15 5.29 0.69 -9.95
C GLU A 15 5.43 -0.23 -11.16
N SER A 16 5.79 -1.49 -10.96
CA SER A 16 5.88 -2.50 -12.02
C SER A 16 4.52 -3.03 -12.50
N HIS A 17 3.41 -2.71 -11.83
CA HIS A 17 2.05 -3.19 -12.14
C HIS A 17 1.04 -2.07 -12.44
N LEU A 18 1.50 -0.84 -12.69
CA LEU A 18 0.67 0.33 -13.04
C LEU A 18 -0.19 0.17 -14.31
N ASP A 19 0.16 -0.78 -15.18
CA ASP A 19 -0.57 -1.08 -16.43
C ASP A 19 -1.87 -1.88 -16.20
N GLN A 20 -2.07 -2.39 -14.98
CA GLN A 20 -3.27 -3.12 -14.60
C GLN A 20 -4.06 -2.29 -13.58
N PRO A 21 -5.41 -2.37 -13.57
CA PRO A 21 -6.19 -1.75 -12.51
C PRO A 21 -5.75 -2.34 -11.16
N LEU A 22 -4.92 -1.59 -10.45
CA LEU A 22 -4.39 -1.92 -9.14
C LEU A 22 -5.53 -1.88 -8.12
N ALA A 23 -6.25 -2.99 -8.03
CA ALA A 23 -7.23 -3.19 -6.98
C ALA A 23 -6.48 -3.25 -5.65
N LEU A 24 -6.76 -2.28 -4.77
CA LEU A 24 -6.21 -2.20 -3.42
C LEU A 24 -6.38 -3.53 -2.64
N ASP A 25 -7.43 -4.30 -2.97
CA ASP A 25 -7.67 -5.64 -2.45
C ASP A 25 -6.56 -6.65 -2.79
N ASN A 26 -6.01 -6.62 -4.00
CA ASN A 26 -4.91 -7.52 -4.41
C ASN A 26 -3.61 -7.18 -3.68
N VAL A 27 -3.34 -5.89 -3.50
CA VAL A 27 -2.17 -5.39 -2.76
C VAL A 27 -2.26 -5.79 -1.29
N ALA A 28 -3.45 -5.63 -0.69
CA ALA A 28 -3.70 -5.94 0.71
C ALA A 28 -3.57 -7.45 0.96
N ALA A 29 -4.18 -8.27 0.09
CA ALA A 29 -4.07 -9.73 0.14
C ALA A 29 -2.62 -10.20 0.02
N LYS A 30 -1.81 -9.58 -0.85
CA LYS A 30 -0.38 -9.92 -1.01
C LYS A 30 0.45 -9.52 0.20
N ALA A 31 0.16 -8.40 0.84
CA ALA A 31 0.86 -7.92 2.03
C ALA A 31 0.41 -8.64 3.32
N GLY A 32 -0.63 -9.47 3.26
CA GLY A 32 -1.20 -10.15 4.42
C GLY A 32 -2.05 -9.23 5.31
N TYR A 33 -2.53 -8.11 4.78
CA TYR A 33 -3.33 -7.12 5.50
C TYR A 33 -4.72 -6.98 4.91
N SER A 34 -5.69 -6.57 5.72
CA SER A 34 -7.00 -6.16 5.20
C SER A 34 -6.88 -4.85 4.43
N LYS A 35 -7.74 -4.66 3.43
CA LYS A 35 -7.85 -3.42 2.64
C LYS A 35 -7.81 -2.17 3.51
N TRP A 36 -8.60 -2.15 4.59
CA TRP A 36 -8.71 -1.02 5.51
C TRP A 36 -7.39 -0.73 6.25
N HIS A 37 -6.67 -1.79 6.65
CA HIS A 37 -5.38 -1.68 7.32
C HIS A 37 -4.31 -1.14 6.36
N LEU A 38 -4.31 -1.64 5.12
CA LEU A 38 -3.42 -1.14 4.07
C LEU A 38 -3.72 0.33 3.73
N GLN A 39 -5.00 0.70 3.64
CA GLN A 39 -5.43 2.07 3.38
C GLN A 39 -4.98 3.02 4.50
N ARG A 40 -5.05 2.57 5.76
CA ARG A 40 -4.56 3.33 6.91
C ARG A 40 -3.05 3.49 6.89
N MET A 41 -2.30 2.41 6.66
CA MET A 41 -0.83 2.47 6.56
C MET A 41 -0.37 3.35 5.40
N PHE A 42 -1.05 3.27 4.25
CA PHE A 42 -0.75 4.10 3.10
C PHE A 42 -1.02 5.58 3.41
N LYS A 43 -2.14 5.92 4.07
CA LYS A 43 -2.43 7.29 4.53
C LYS A 43 -1.39 7.80 5.52
N ASP A 44 -0.99 6.97 6.49
CA ASP A 44 -0.02 7.32 7.53
C ASP A 44 1.37 7.62 6.94
N VAL A 45 1.78 6.84 5.92
CA VAL A 45 3.09 6.97 5.26
C VAL A 45 3.12 8.09 4.21
N THR A 46 2.01 8.31 3.48
CA THR A 46 1.95 9.34 2.44
C THR A 46 1.56 10.72 2.95
N GLY A 47 1.11 10.84 4.21
CA GLY A 47 0.91 12.12 4.87
C GLY A 47 -0.16 13.03 4.24
N ASN A 48 -1.12 12.48 3.47
CA ASN A 48 -2.26 13.26 2.98
C ASN A 48 -3.25 13.53 4.13
N VAL A 49 -2.94 14.55 4.93
CA VAL A 49 -3.84 15.17 5.90
C VAL A 49 -4.83 16.06 5.15
N ASN A 50 -5.88 15.47 4.56
CA ASN A 50 -7.08 16.21 4.15
C ASN A 50 -8.27 15.24 4.19
N ASP A 51 -8.70 14.90 5.40
CA ASP A 51 -10.05 14.41 5.67
C ASP A 51 -10.70 15.47 6.56
N GLY A 52 -11.25 16.48 5.89
CA GLY A 52 -12.07 17.58 6.39
C GLY A 52 -13.07 17.93 5.30
#